data_AF-A0A843E409-F1
#
_entry.id   AF-A0A843E409-F1
#
_cell.length_a   1.000
_cell.length_b   1.000
_cell.length_c   1.000
_cell.angle_alpha   90.00
_cell.angle_beta   90.00
_cell.angle_gamma   90.00
#
_symmetry.space_group_name_H-M   'P 1'
#
loop_
_entity.id
_entity.type
_entity.pdbx_description
1 polymer ?
#
loop_
_entity_poly.entity_id
_entity_poly.type
_entity_poly.pdbx_seq_one_letter_code
_entity_poly.pdbx_strand_id
1 'polypeptide(L)'
;MKGFLNPESIAVVGASNSASKIGGMIITNLINAGFDLKNLYPINPKEEMIQGIPAYKSVVDIGKPVDLAVIVIKNSFVIPELDNLNKAGIKNAIILTAGFKEDSPEGAELEKQLVAKAKEYGIRILGPNCFGNMDPKNGVNVTFAKQMPKAGNLSIFSQSGAVGSSMLDWAYANNIGLGKFITFGNKCDVAEADLMHALSEDEQTKVIGMYCEGISNGEQFVEAIETMPVKKPIVIFKSGSTEAGGAAASSHTGSLAGSDAVNSVIFKKLNIYRAENLEDMFDAFSMFHAFSSMDKDKIGIITNAGGLGVMSADAAFNAKNIGAAKLADATIQRIRDEV
;
A
#
# COMPACT_ATOMS: atom_id res chain seq x y z
N MET A 1 -14.29 -3.60 -0.36
CA MET A 1 -12.82 -3.65 -0.44
C MET A 1 -12.23 -4.98 -0.93
N LYS A 2 -12.90 -6.14 -0.75
CA LYS A 2 -12.38 -7.46 -1.22
C LYS A 2 -11.85 -7.44 -2.67
N GLY A 3 -12.58 -6.83 -3.61
CA GLY A 3 -12.16 -6.73 -5.01
C GLY A 3 -10.84 -5.99 -5.26
N PHE A 4 -10.42 -5.09 -4.37
CA PHE A 4 -9.11 -4.42 -4.47
C PHE A 4 -7.97 -5.21 -3.82
N LEU A 5 -8.29 -5.95 -2.75
CA LEU A 5 -7.28 -6.62 -1.91
C LEU A 5 -7.01 -8.06 -2.36
N ASN A 6 -8.06 -8.78 -2.76
CA ASN A 6 -8.04 -10.20 -3.11
C ASN A 6 -8.97 -10.47 -4.32
N PRO A 7 -8.73 -9.85 -5.50
CA PRO A 7 -9.53 -10.13 -6.70
C PRO A 7 -9.29 -11.57 -7.19
N GLU A 8 -10.36 -12.27 -7.55
CA GLU A 8 -10.31 -13.60 -8.17
C GLU A 8 -10.37 -13.51 -9.70
N SER A 9 -10.75 -12.34 -10.23
CA SER A 9 -10.85 -12.04 -11.66
C SER A 9 -10.44 -10.60 -11.98
N ILE A 10 -9.60 -10.43 -13.01
CA ILE A 10 -8.99 -9.13 -13.34
C ILE A 10 -9.12 -8.84 -14.83
N ALA A 11 -9.67 -7.67 -15.17
CA ALA A 11 -9.60 -7.10 -16.51
C ALA A 11 -8.51 -6.02 -16.58
N VAL A 12 -7.64 -6.08 -17.59
CA VAL A 12 -6.57 -5.09 -17.78
C VAL A 12 -6.87 -4.24 -19.00
N VAL A 13 -7.38 -3.03 -18.78
CA VAL A 13 -7.73 -2.06 -19.83
C VAL A 13 -6.50 -1.29 -20.27
N GLY A 14 -6.09 -1.48 -21.52
CA GLY A 14 -4.82 -0.98 -22.05
C GLY A 14 -3.71 -2.05 -22.10
N ALA A 15 -4.08 -3.34 -22.01
CA ALA A 15 -3.17 -4.45 -22.14
C ALA A 15 -2.40 -4.43 -23.48
N SER A 16 -1.16 -4.93 -23.49
CA SER A 16 -0.30 -4.91 -24.69
C SER A 16 0.63 -6.11 -24.77
N ASN A 17 0.93 -6.55 -26.00
CA ASN A 17 2.02 -7.50 -26.29
C ASN A 17 3.41 -6.91 -25.99
N SER A 18 3.52 -5.57 -25.94
CA SER A 18 4.77 -4.89 -25.64
C SER A 18 5.01 -4.85 -24.13
N ALA A 19 5.91 -5.70 -23.62
CA ALA A 19 6.32 -5.71 -22.21
C ALA A 19 7.05 -4.43 -21.75
N SER A 20 7.34 -3.50 -22.66
CA SER A 20 7.85 -2.16 -22.33
C SER A 20 6.75 -1.13 -22.03
N LYS A 21 5.49 -1.42 -22.38
CA LYS A 21 4.34 -0.58 -22.01
C LYS A 21 3.78 -1.05 -20.68
N ILE A 22 3.30 -0.12 -19.85
CA ILE A 22 2.77 -0.45 -18.51
C ILE A 22 1.70 -1.55 -18.58
N GLY A 23 0.73 -1.45 -19.48
CA GLY A 23 -0.29 -2.50 -19.65
C GLY A 23 0.25 -3.86 -20.11
N GLY A 24 1.39 -3.90 -20.79
CA GLY A 24 2.09 -5.15 -21.07
C GLY A 24 2.87 -5.67 -19.86
N MET A 25 3.54 -4.78 -19.11
CA MET A 25 4.21 -5.14 -17.85
C MET A 25 3.25 -5.77 -16.84
N ILE A 26 2.03 -5.23 -16.70
CA ILE A 26 1.01 -5.77 -15.80
C ILE A 26 0.61 -7.20 -16.18
N ILE A 27 0.40 -7.46 -17.47
CA ILE A 27 0.11 -8.83 -17.93
C ILE A 27 1.28 -9.77 -17.62
N THR A 28 2.51 -9.35 -17.92
CA THR A 28 3.72 -10.11 -17.60
C THR A 28 3.82 -10.39 -16.09
N ASN A 29 3.53 -9.38 -15.26
CA ASN A 29 3.61 -9.47 -13.81
C ASN A 29 2.56 -10.42 -13.24
N LEU A 30 1.32 -10.39 -13.73
CA LEU A 30 0.28 -11.34 -13.32
C LEU A 30 0.62 -12.78 -13.71
N ILE A 31 1.16 -12.99 -14.92
CA ILE A 31 1.62 -14.31 -15.37
C ILE A 31 2.74 -14.82 -14.45
N ASN A 32 3.77 -14.00 -14.24
CA ASN A 32 4.94 -14.37 -13.43
C ASN A 32 4.61 -14.58 -11.95
N ALA A 33 3.61 -13.85 -11.44
CA ALA A 33 3.10 -13.99 -10.08
C ALA A 33 2.25 -15.27 -9.90
N GLY A 34 1.87 -15.95 -10.99
CA GLY A 34 1.07 -17.17 -10.94
C GLY A 34 -0.43 -16.93 -10.79
N PHE A 35 -0.94 -15.77 -11.24
CA PHE A 35 -2.38 -15.51 -11.28
C PHE A 35 -3.10 -16.51 -12.20
N ASP A 36 -4.36 -16.85 -11.88
CA ASP A 36 -5.16 -17.76 -12.71
C ASP A 36 -5.50 -17.11 -14.07
N LEU A 37 -4.82 -17.57 -15.12
CA LEU A 37 -4.97 -17.06 -16.48
C LEU A 37 -6.39 -17.23 -17.04
N LYS A 38 -7.20 -18.15 -16.49
CA LYS A 38 -8.61 -18.31 -16.91
C LYS A 38 -9.48 -17.13 -16.47
N ASN A 39 -9.03 -16.41 -15.46
CA ASN A 39 -9.71 -15.27 -14.85
C ASN A 39 -8.96 -13.95 -15.12
N LEU A 40 -7.99 -13.95 -16.05
CA LEU A 40 -7.28 -12.78 -16.54
C LEU A 40 -7.83 -12.39 -17.91
N TYR A 41 -8.33 -11.15 -18.03
CA TYR A 41 -8.97 -10.63 -19.22
C TYR A 41 -8.22 -9.40 -19.76
N PRO A 42 -7.26 -9.58 -20.69
CA PRO A 42 -6.62 -8.47 -21.38
C PRO A 42 -7.62 -7.73 -22.27
N ILE A 43 -7.70 -6.41 -22.17
CA ILE A 43 -8.59 -5.59 -22.99
C ILE A 43 -7.77 -4.72 -23.94
N ASN A 44 -7.92 -4.98 -25.23
CA ASN A 44 -7.25 -4.27 -26.32
C ASN A 44 -8.16 -4.24 -27.56
N PRO A 45 -8.49 -3.05 -28.12
CA PRO A 45 -9.37 -2.95 -29.29
C PRO A 45 -8.85 -3.60 -30.59
N LYS A 46 -7.54 -3.88 -30.68
CA LYS A 46 -6.85 -4.27 -31.92
C LYS A 46 -6.32 -5.71 -31.90
N GLU A 47 -5.85 -6.16 -30.75
CA GLU A 47 -5.17 -7.45 -30.61
C GLU A 47 -6.17 -8.52 -30.14
N GLU A 48 -6.21 -9.67 -30.80
CA GLU A 48 -7.04 -10.82 -30.38
C GLU A 48 -6.35 -11.67 -29.30
N MET A 49 -5.02 -11.55 -29.17
CA MET A 49 -4.20 -12.27 -28.19
C MET A 49 -3.16 -11.32 -27.59
N ILE A 50 -3.04 -11.32 -26.27
CA ILE A 50 -2.01 -10.56 -25.53
C ILE A 50 -1.18 -11.54 -24.71
N GLN A 51 0.11 -11.67 -25.03
CA GLN A 51 1.08 -12.52 -24.33
C GLN A 51 0.60 -13.97 -24.15
N GLY A 52 -0.08 -14.51 -25.17
CA GLY A 52 -0.60 -15.89 -25.16
C GLY A 52 -1.99 -16.05 -24.51
N ILE A 53 -2.61 -14.96 -24.06
CA ILE A 53 -3.94 -14.95 -23.44
C ILE A 53 -4.96 -14.33 -24.41
N PRO A 54 -6.15 -14.94 -24.62
CA PRO A 54 -7.22 -14.34 -25.40
C PRO A 54 -7.60 -12.95 -24.89
N ALA A 55 -7.65 -11.99 -25.80
CA ALA A 55 -7.96 -10.59 -25.49
C ALA A 55 -9.34 -10.19 -26.01
N TYR A 56 -9.94 -9.22 -25.34
CA TYR A 56 -11.27 -8.69 -25.66
C TYR A 56 -11.16 -7.25 -26.14
N LYS A 57 -12.07 -6.82 -27.02
CA LYS A 57 -12.09 -5.44 -27.52
C LYS A 57 -12.60 -4.46 -26.46
N SER A 58 -13.54 -4.92 -25.63
CA SER A 58 -14.11 -4.19 -24.50
C SER A 58 -14.35 -5.13 -23.32
N VAL A 59 -14.37 -4.59 -22.10
CA VAL A 59 -14.80 -5.32 -20.89
C VAL A 59 -16.22 -5.88 -20.99
N VAL A 60 -17.07 -5.28 -21.83
CA VAL A 60 -18.44 -5.75 -22.08
C VAL A 60 -18.46 -7.10 -22.79
N ASP A 61 -17.42 -7.40 -23.58
CA ASP A 61 -17.33 -8.62 -24.38
C ASP A 61 -16.89 -9.84 -23.56
N ILE A 62 -16.47 -9.66 -22.30
CA ILE A 62 -15.97 -10.74 -21.43
C ILE A 62 -17.08 -11.77 -21.13
N GLY A 63 -18.33 -11.30 -20.94
CA GLY A 63 -19.49 -12.15 -20.67
C GLY A 63 -19.43 -12.92 -19.33
N LYS A 64 -18.50 -12.59 -18.44
CA LYS A 64 -18.31 -13.20 -17.11
C LYS A 64 -18.15 -12.12 -16.04
N PRO A 65 -18.46 -12.43 -14.76
CA PRO A 65 -18.17 -11.54 -13.65
C PRO A 65 -16.68 -11.18 -13.58
N VAL A 66 -16.37 -9.92 -13.26
CA VAL A 66 -15.02 -9.42 -13.05
C VAL A 66 -14.98 -8.61 -11.75
N ASP A 67 -14.08 -8.98 -10.84
CA ASP A 67 -13.93 -8.33 -9.54
C ASP A 67 -13.26 -6.97 -9.65
N LEU A 68 -12.25 -6.88 -10.53
CA LEU A 68 -11.36 -5.73 -10.63
C LEU A 68 -11.03 -5.38 -12.08
N ALA A 69 -11.21 -4.10 -12.44
CA ALA A 69 -10.61 -3.51 -13.64
C ALA A 69 -9.34 -2.71 -13.28
N VAL A 70 -8.28 -2.91 -14.04
CA VAL A 70 -7.02 -2.16 -13.96
C VAL A 70 -6.90 -1.31 -15.21
N ILE A 71 -6.96 0.00 -15.07
CA ILE A 71 -7.03 0.95 -16.18
C ILE A 71 -5.67 1.64 -16.38
N VAL A 72 -5.11 1.46 -17.58
CA VAL A 72 -3.84 2.07 -18.02
C VAL A 72 -3.93 2.56 -19.47
N ILE A 73 -4.91 3.43 -19.71
CA ILE A 73 -5.14 4.11 -20.98
C ILE A 73 -4.93 5.62 -20.83
N LYS A 74 -5.01 6.40 -21.90
CA LYS A 74 -4.93 7.88 -21.79
C LYS A 74 -6.07 8.41 -20.92
N ASN A 75 -5.81 9.44 -20.11
CA ASN A 75 -6.79 10.06 -19.20
C ASN A 75 -8.12 10.41 -19.87
N SER A 76 -8.09 10.90 -21.11
CA SER A 76 -9.27 11.26 -21.91
C SER A 76 -10.22 10.08 -22.18
N PHE A 77 -9.75 8.83 -22.08
CA PHE A 77 -10.57 7.64 -22.27
C PHE A 77 -11.05 6.99 -20.97
N VAL A 78 -10.56 7.44 -19.81
CA VAL A 78 -10.88 6.81 -18.51
C VAL A 78 -12.36 7.01 -18.14
N ILE A 79 -12.90 8.23 -18.29
CA ILE A 79 -14.31 8.52 -17.98
C ILE A 79 -15.28 7.80 -18.94
N PRO A 80 -15.05 7.77 -20.26
CA PRO A 80 -15.81 6.90 -21.16
C PRO A 80 -15.75 5.42 -20.77
N GLU A 81 -14.60 4.92 -20.30
CA GLU A 81 -14.45 3.52 -19.93
C GLU A 81 -15.33 3.12 -18.73
N LEU A 82 -15.68 4.06 -17.84
CA LEU A 82 -16.65 3.80 -16.76
C LEU A 82 -18.02 3.36 -17.29
N ASP A 83 -18.42 3.79 -18.49
CA ASP A 83 -19.66 3.31 -19.11
C ASP A 83 -19.59 1.82 -19.44
N ASN A 84 -18.43 1.36 -19.91
CA ASN A 84 -18.20 -0.03 -20.24
C ASN A 84 -18.11 -0.87 -18.97
N LEU A 85 -17.41 -0.40 -17.93
CA LEU A 85 -17.40 -1.05 -16.61
C LEU A 85 -18.81 -1.21 -16.06
N ASN A 86 -19.63 -0.15 -16.11
CA ASN A 86 -21.00 -0.20 -15.61
C ASN A 86 -21.86 -1.22 -16.37
N LYS A 87 -21.78 -1.23 -17.71
CA LYS A 87 -22.48 -2.22 -18.56
C LYS A 87 -22.02 -3.66 -18.27
N ALA A 88 -20.74 -3.85 -17.98
CA ALA A 88 -20.17 -5.14 -17.61
C ALA A 88 -20.41 -5.52 -16.13
N GLY A 89 -21.02 -4.62 -15.33
CA GLY A 89 -21.28 -4.85 -13.91
C GLY A 89 -20.05 -4.78 -13.00
N ILE A 90 -18.92 -4.24 -13.49
CA ILE A 90 -17.66 -4.16 -12.74
C ILE A 90 -17.72 -2.99 -11.77
N LYS A 91 -17.49 -3.25 -10.47
CA LYS A 91 -17.67 -2.26 -9.40
C LYS A 91 -16.37 -1.76 -8.75
N ASN A 92 -15.21 -2.31 -9.10
CA ASN A 92 -13.92 -1.88 -8.56
C ASN A 92 -12.95 -1.57 -9.71
N ALA A 93 -12.35 -0.39 -9.68
CA ALA A 93 -11.38 0.05 -10.68
C ALA A 93 -10.12 0.62 -10.02
N ILE A 94 -8.95 0.08 -10.35
CA ILE A 94 -7.66 0.73 -10.06
C ILE A 94 -7.26 1.51 -11.31
N ILE A 95 -7.05 2.81 -11.17
CA ILE A 95 -6.68 3.70 -12.27
C ILE A 95 -5.22 4.11 -12.09
N LEU A 96 -4.34 3.54 -12.92
CA LEU A 96 -2.90 3.85 -12.89
C LEU A 96 -2.60 5.14 -13.65
N THR A 97 -3.48 5.47 -14.61
CA THR A 97 -3.37 6.65 -15.46
C THR A 97 -3.22 7.94 -14.65
N ALA A 98 -2.18 8.71 -14.97
CA ALA A 98 -1.95 10.08 -14.50
C ALA A 98 -2.58 11.12 -15.45
N GLY A 99 -2.39 12.40 -15.16
CA GLY A 99 -2.96 13.53 -15.91
C GLY A 99 -4.32 13.98 -15.36
N PHE A 100 -4.50 13.91 -14.04
CA PHE A 100 -5.70 14.37 -13.33
C PHE A 100 -5.34 15.56 -12.44
N LYS A 101 -5.84 15.60 -11.19
CA LYS A 101 -5.70 16.75 -10.30
C LYS A 101 -4.24 17.15 -10.01
N GLU A 102 -3.32 16.20 -10.07
CA GLU A 102 -1.88 16.42 -9.86
C GLU A 102 -1.21 17.21 -11.00
N ASP A 103 -1.82 17.24 -12.19
CA ASP A 103 -1.18 17.72 -13.41
C ASP A 103 -1.57 19.17 -13.74
N SER A 104 -2.87 19.50 -13.65
CA SER A 104 -3.39 20.81 -14.07
C SER A 104 -4.78 21.12 -13.50
N PRO A 105 -5.24 22.40 -13.53
CA PRO A 105 -6.63 22.76 -13.20
C PRO A 105 -7.67 22.01 -14.05
N GLU A 106 -7.40 21.79 -15.33
CA GLU A 106 -8.24 21.00 -16.23
C GLU A 106 -8.27 19.52 -15.80
N GLY A 107 -7.12 18.97 -15.41
CA GLY A 107 -7.03 17.63 -14.83
C GLY A 107 -7.79 17.50 -13.51
N ALA A 108 -7.81 18.53 -12.68
CA ALA A 108 -8.61 18.57 -11.45
C ALA A 108 -10.12 18.55 -11.74
N GLU A 109 -10.58 19.23 -12.79
CA GLU A 109 -11.97 19.17 -13.23
C GLU A 109 -12.32 17.81 -13.84
N LEU A 110 -11.39 17.21 -14.59
CA LEU A 110 -11.53 15.85 -15.10
C LEU A 110 -11.68 14.83 -13.96
N GLU A 111 -10.91 14.98 -12.88
CA GLU A 111 -11.04 14.10 -11.70
C GLU A 111 -12.40 14.25 -11.00
N LYS A 112 -12.94 15.47 -10.90
CA LYS A 112 -14.30 15.66 -10.36
C LYS A 112 -15.36 14.95 -11.20
N GLN A 113 -15.26 15.04 -12.53
CA GLN A 113 -16.16 14.33 -13.44
C GLN A 113 -16.03 12.82 -13.31
N LEU A 114 -14.80 12.32 -13.16
CA LEU A 114 -14.51 10.91 -12.91
C LEU A 114 -15.21 10.42 -11.64
N VAL A 115 -15.04 11.12 -10.52
CA VAL A 115 -15.66 10.76 -9.23
C VAL A 115 -17.18 10.82 -9.30
N ALA A 116 -17.74 11.88 -9.91
CA ALA A 116 -19.19 12.03 -10.04
C ALA A 116 -19.81 10.86 -10.82
N LYS A 117 -19.20 10.47 -11.94
CA LYS A 117 -19.66 9.36 -12.79
C LYS A 117 -19.48 8.00 -12.13
N ALA A 118 -18.35 7.79 -11.44
CA ALA A 118 -18.12 6.56 -10.68
C ALA A 118 -19.18 6.36 -9.59
N LYS A 119 -19.53 7.44 -8.88
CA LYS A 119 -20.60 7.44 -7.87
C LYS A 119 -21.97 7.12 -8.47
N GLU A 120 -22.32 7.68 -9.63
CA GLU A 120 -23.56 7.37 -10.35
C GLU A 120 -23.70 5.86 -10.62
N TYR A 121 -22.60 5.20 -10.98
CA TYR A 121 -22.58 3.77 -11.33
C TYR A 121 -22.29 2.84 -10.15
N GLY A 122 -22.05 3.39 -8.96
CA GLY A 122 -21.63 2.61 -7.79
C GLY A 122 -20.28 1.91 -7.99
N ILE A 123 -19.40 2.50 -8.81
CA ILE A 123 -18.04 2.02 -9.05
C ILE A 123 -17.13 2.69 -8.02
N ARG A 124 -16.36 1.89 -7.29
CA ARG A 124 -15.28 2.38 -6.42
C ARG A 124 -13.98 2.52 -7.20
N ILE A 125 -13.22 3.58 -6.91
CA ILE A 125 -11.96 3.90 -7.56
C ILE A 125 -10.81 3.95 -6.54
N LEU A 126 -9.71 3.29 -6.89
CA LEU A 126 -8.42 3.40 -6.24
C LEU A 126 -7.44 4.08 -7.20
N GLY A 127 -6.83 5.20 -6.75
CA GLY A 127 -6.10 6.15 -7.62
C GLY A 127 -6.89 7.46 -7.81
N PRO A 128 -6.86 8.09 -9.02
CA PRO A 128 -5.99 7.77 -10.16
C PRO A 128 -4.51 8.04 -9.83
N ASN A 129 -3.65 8.02 -10.85
CA ASN A 129 -2.22 8.31 -10.70
C ASN A 129 -1.57 7.44 -9.61
N CYS A 130 -1.68 6.14 -9.76
CA CYS A 130 -1.11 5.19 -8.83
C CYS A 130 -0.20 4.17 -9.52
N PHE A 131 0.61 3.49 -8.72
CA PHE A 131 1.56 2.48 -9.19
C PHE A 131 0.91 1.08 -9.32
N GLY A 132 -0.24 0.87 -8.69
CA GLY A 132 -0.97 -0.40 -8.64
C GLY A 132 -0.85 -1.11 -7.29
N ASN A 133 -1.35 -2.35 -7.26
CA ASN A 133 -1.45 -3.19 -6.06
C ASN A 133 -0.81 -4.58 -6.25
N MET A 134 -0.42 -5.21 -5.14
CA MET A 134 -0.02 -6.62 -5.11
C MET A 134 -0.66 -7.36 -3.94
N ASP A 135 -0.91 -8.64 -4.17
CA ASP A 135 -1.18 -9.64 -3.16
C ASP A 135 -0.33 -10.88 -3.47
N PRO A 136 0.85 -10.99 -2.84
CA PRO A 136 1.77 -12.07 -3.17
C PRO A 136 1.25 -13.48 -2.89
N LYS A 137 0.32 -13.63 -1.95
CA LYS A 137 -0.23 -14.94 -1.61
C LYS A 137 -1.13 -15.48 -2.72
N ASN A 138 -1.88 -14.60 -3.38
CA ASN A 138 -2.86 -14.97 -4.41
C ASN A 138 -2.35 -14.71 -5.84
N GLY A 139 -1.05 -14.46 -5.99
CA GLY A 139 -0.43 -14.23 -7.31
C GLY A 139 -0.89 -12.94 -8.00
N VAL A 140 -1.45 -11.98 -7.26
CA VAL A 140 -1.87 -10.70 -7.84
C VAL A 140 -0.70 -9.74 -7.85
N ASN A 141 -0.32 -9.28 -9.04
CA ASN A 141 0.62 -8.17 -9.22
C ASN A 141 0.14 -7.29 -10.38
N VAL A 142 -0.67 -6.29 -10.05
CA VAL A 142 -1.21 -5.31 -11.02
C VAL A 142 -0.39 -4.02 -11.03
N THR A 143 0.88 -4.12 -10.64
CA THR A 143 1.85 -3.03 -10.72
C THR A 143 2.71 -3.16 -11.97
N PHE A 144 3.58 -2.18 -12.18
CA PHE A 144 4.70 -2.23 -13.13
C PHE A 144 6.07 -2.35 -12.43
N ALA A 145 6.10 -2.91 -11.22
CA ALA A 145 7.33 -3.27 -10.54
C ALA A 145 8.05 -4.44 -11.24
N LYS A 146 9.37 -4.51 -11.06
CA LYS A 146 10.19 -5.64 -11.52
C LYS A 146 10.28 -6.77 -10.51
N GLN A 147 10.16 -6.43 -9.23
CA GLN A 147 10.32 -7.35 -8.12
C GLN A 147 8.99 -7.60 -7.43
N MET A 148 8.87 -8.78 -6.82
CA MET A 148 7.71 -9.17 -6.05
C MET A 148 8.19 -9.86 -4.77
N PRO A 149 8.01 -9.23 -3.59
CA PRO A 149 8.30 -9.88 -2.32
C PRO A 149 7.52 -11.18 -2.13
N LYS A 150 8.03 -12.06 -1.29
CA LYS A 150 7.30 -13.27 -0.89
C LYS A 150 6.05 -12.89 -0.12
N ALA A 151 5.10 -13.82 -0.03
CA ALA A 151 3.96 -13.67 0.87
C ALA A 151 4.44 -13.56 2.33
N GLY A 152 3.88 -12.61 3.08
CA GLY A 152 4.13 -12.40 4.50
C GLY A 152 2.95 -11.73 5.19
N ASN A 153 3.25 -11.00 6.26
CA ASN A 153 2.25 -10.45 7.19
C ASN A 153 2.29 -8.91 7.31
N LEU A 154 3.21 -8.25 6.63
CA LEU A 154 3.28 -6.79 6.56
C LEU A 154 2.48 -6.29 5.37
N SER A 155 1.43 -5.50 5.60
CA SER A 155 0.71 -4.82 4.51
C SER A 155 1.07 -3.35 4.49
N ILE A 156 1.50 -2.88 3.32
CA ILE A 156 1.89 -1.49 3.13
C ILE A 156 0.99 -0.81 2.11
N PHE A 157 0.62 0.43 2.38
CA PHE A 157 -0.05 1.27 1.41
C PHE A 157 0.55 2.69 1.36
N SER A 158 0.68 3.22 0.15
CA SER A 158 1.41 4.47 -0.09
C SER A 158 0.64 5.43 -0.97
N GLN A 159 0.56 6.69 -0.55
CA GLN A 159 0.01 7.75 -1.39
C GLN A 159 0.91 7.99 -2.60
N SER A 160 2.23 8.03 -2.40
CA SER A 160 3.20 8.20 -3.49
C SER A 160 3.56 6.86 -4.12
N GLY A 161 3.44 6.77 -5.45
CA GLY A 161 3.87 5.60 -6.21
C GLY A 161 5.39 5.37 -6.15
N ALA A 162 6.19 6.43 -6.22
CA ALA A 162 7.65 6.34 -6.16
C ALA A 162 8.14 5.86 -4.78
N VAL A 163 7.64 6.47 -3.71
CA VAL A 163 7.97 6.02 -2.34
C VAL A 163 7.46 4.60 -2.10
N GLY A 164 6.25 4.28 -2.60
CA GLY A 164 5.71 2.92 -2.59
C GLY A 164 6.65 1.91 -3.23
N SER A 165 7.13 2.18 -4.45
CA SER A 165 8.10 1.32 -5.14
C SER A 165 9.41 1.18 -4.36
N SER A 166 9.90 2.24 -3.71
CA SER A 166 11.10 2.13 -2.86
C SER A 166 10.88 1.24 -1.64
N MET A 167 9.71 1.31 -0.99
CA MET A 167 9.37 0.42 0.12
C MET A 167 9.24 -1.04 -0.34
N LEU A 168 8.71 -1.26 -1.55
CA LEU A 168 8.63 -2.58 -2.17
C LEU A 168 10.03 -3.16 -2.45
N ASP A 169 10.91 -2.37 -3.07
CA ASP A 169 12.30 -2.78 -3.37
C ASP A 169 13.07 -3.09 -2.09
N TRP A 170 12.88 -2.29 -1.05
CA TRP A 170 13.48 -2.52 0.26
C TRP A 170 12.98 -3.81 0.92
N ALA A 171 11.66 -4.05 0.91
CA ALA A 171 11.08 -5.28 1.46
C ALA A 171 11.62 -6.52 0.72
N TYR A 172 11.74 -6.45 -0.61
CA TYR A 172 12.34 -7.50 -1.41
C TYR A 172 13.81 -7.75 -1.04
N ALA A 173 14.62 -6.69 -0.97
CA ALA A 173 16.05 -6.79 -0.66
C ALA A 173 16.34 -7.36 0.74
N ASN A 174 15.43 -7.13 1.70
CA ASN A 174 15.57 -7.56 3.10
C ASN A 174 14.78 -8.83 3.42
N ASN A 175 14.23 -9.53 2.43
CA ASN A 175 13.41 -10.74 2.61
C ASN A 175 12.19 -10.55 3.52
N ILE A 176 11.62 -9.35 3.57
CA ILE A 176 10.38 -9.07 4.30
C ILE A 176 9.20 -9.38 3.40
N GLY A 177 8.40 -10.37 3.82
CA GLY A 177 7.22 -10.79 3.07
C GLY A 177 6.06 -9.82 3.24
N LEU A 178 5.35 -9.55 2.14
CA LEU A 178 4.19 -8.66 2.14
C LEU A 178 2.88 -9.43 2.18
N GLY A 179 1.92 -8.89 2.95
CA GLY A 179 0.51 -9.28 2.90
C GLY A 179 -0.14 -8.63 1.68
N LYS A 180 -0.29 -7.30 1.72
CA LYS A 180 -0.77 -6.47 0.62
C LYS A 180 0.21 -5.32 0.35
N PHE A 181 0.36 -4.97 -0.93
CA PHE A 181 1.02 -3.76 -1.37
C PHE A 181 0.00 -2.91 -2.12
N ILE A 182 -0.18 -1.65 -1.76
CA ILE A 182 -1.23 -0.81 -2.35
C ILE A 182 -0.68 0.59 -2.59
N THR A 183 -1.00 1.18 -3.74
CA THR A 183 -0.75 2.62 -3.95
C THR A 183 -2.03 3.30 -4.36
N PHE A 184 -2.40 4.37 -3.68
CA PHE A 184 -3.74 4.97 -3.82
C PHE A 184 -3.71 6.39 -4.41
N GLY A 185 -2.51 6.90 -4.74
CA GLY A 185 -2.32 8.05 -5.63
C GLY A 185 -3.09 9.29 -5.19
N ASN A 186 -3.85 9.86 -6.14
CA ASN A 186 -4.67 11.05 -5.92
C ASN A 186 -5.84 10.83 -4.97
N LYS A 187 -6.14 9.58 -4.59
CA LYS A 187 -7.09 9.24 -3.53
C LYS A 187 -8.46 9.90 -3.71
N CYS A 188 -8.98 9.86 -4.95
CA CYS A 188 -10.18 10.60 -5.35
C CYS A 188 -11.48 9.95 -4.84
N ASP A 189 -11.45 8.68 -4.44
CA ASP A 189 -12.55 7.94 -3.81
C ASP A 189 -12.04 7.10 -2.62
N VAL A 190 -11.36 5.97 -2.88
CA VAL A 190 -10.78 5.15 -1.82
C VAL A 190 -9.60 5.89 -1.17
N ALA A 191 -9.64 6.06 0.14
CA ALA A 191 -8.64 6.78 0.91
C ALA A 191 -8.09 5.96 2.10
N GLU A 192 -7.35 6.61 3.00
CA GLU A 192 -6.67 5.93 4.11
C GLU A 192 -7.65 5.21 5.04
N ALA A 193 -8.80 5.81 5.33
CA ALA A 193 -9.79 5.25 6.24
C ALA A 193 -10.34 3.91 5.71
N ASP A 194 -10.70 3.84 4.42
CA ASP A 194 -11.17 2.60 3.78
C ASP A 194 -10.11 1.49 3.88
N LEU A 195 -8.85 1.83 3.59
CA LEU A 195 -7.73 0.89 3.59
C LEU A 195 -7.36 0.44 5.00
N MET A 196 -7.32 1.34 5.98
CA MET A 196 -7.09 1.00 7.39
C MET A 196 -8.13 0.00 7.89
N HIS A 197 -9.41 0.28 7.64
CA HIS A 197 -10.48 -0.61 8.05
C HIS A 197 -10.37 -1.98 7.37
N ALA A 198 -10.21 -2.01 6.05
CA ALA A 198 -10.13 -3.27 5.30
C ALA A 198 -8.89 -4.11 5.63
N LEU A 199 -7.73 -3.49 5.83
CA LEU A 199 -6.51 -4.20 6.24
C LEU A 199 -6.58 -4.67 7.69
N SER A 200 -7.41 -4.07 8.54
CA SER A 200 -7.65 -4.56 9.90
C SER A 200 -8.45 -5.88 9.91
N GLU A 201 -9.32 -6.10 8.93
CA GLU A 201 -10.07 -7.36 8.76
C GLU A 201 -9.25 -8.48 8.10
N ASP A 202 -8.25 -8.13 7.28
CA ASP A 202 -7.44 -9.12 6.58
C ASP A 202 -6.59 -9.97 7.53
N GLU A 203 -6.89 -11.26 7.63
CA GLU A 203 -6.24 -12.17 8.58
C GLU A 203 -4.73 -12.35 8.32
N GLN A 204 -4.31 -12.21 7.06
CA GLN A 204 -2.90 -12.29 6.68
C GLN A 204 -2.11 -11.08 7.18
N THR A 205 -2.71 -9.89 7.11
CA THR A 205 -2.12 -8.65 7.63
C THR A 205 -2.02 -8.70 9.15
N LYS A 206 -0.79 -8.62 9.67
CA LYS A 206 -0.49 -8.47 11.11
C LYS A 206 0.08 -7.09 11.45
N VAL A 207 0.69 -6.41 10.49
CA VAL A 207 1.23 -5.04 10.63
C VAL A 207 0.75 -4.20 9.46
N ILE A 208 0.36 -2.96 9.74
CA ILE A 208 -0.07 -2.00 8.73
C ILE A 208 0.95 -0.88 8.62
N GLY A 209 1.51 -0.70 7.44
CA GLY A 209 2.41 0.39 7.10
C GLY A 209 1.74 1.39 6.17
N MET A 210 1.88 2.69 6.46
CA MET A 210 1.36 3.74 5.58
C MET A 210 2.38 4.84 5.33
N TYR A 211 2.57 5.19 4.06
CA TYR A 211 3.16 6.48 3.68
C TYR A 211 2.06 7.41 3.18
N CYS A 212 1.98 8.62 3.73
CA CYS A 212 1.03 9.63 3.25
C CYS A 212 1.60 11.06 3.29
N GLU A 213 1.07 11.89 2.41
CA GLU A 213 1.36 13.33 2.29
C GLU A 213 0.25 14.18 2.93
N GLY A 214 -0.97 13.63 3.05
CA GLY A 214 -2.11 14.27 3.69
C GLY A 214 -3.22 13.29 4.02
N ILE A 215 -3.95 13.53 5.11
CA ILE A 215 -5.14 12.74 5.48
C ILE A 215 -6.37 13.42 4.87
N SER A 216 -7.21 12.69 4.12
CA SER A 216 -8.35 13.30 3.39
C SER A 216 -9.46 13.74 4.34
N ASN A 217 -9.82 12.87 5.27
CA ASN A 217 -10.85 13.13 6.26
C ASN A 217 -10.34 12.63 7.62
N GLY A 218 -9.99 13.56 8.50
CA GLY A 218 -9.41 13.24 9.80
C GLY A 218 -10.38 12.49 10.72
N GLU A 219 -11.67 12.83 10.68
CA GLU A 219 -12.69 12.18 11.50
C GLU A 219 -12.88 10.72 11.09
N GLN A 220 -13.04 10.46 9.79
CA GLN A 220 -13.16 9.09 9.26
C GLN A 220 -11.88 8.28 9.50
N PHE A 221 -10.70 8.92 9.42
CA PHE A 221 -9.43 8.23 9.71
C PHE A 221 -9.33 7.80 11.17
N VAL A 222 -9.70 8.68 12.11
CA VAL A 222 -9.75 8.37 13.54
C VAL A 222 -10.76 7.26 13.80
N GLU A 223 -11.99 7.39 13.26
CA GLU A 223 -13.05 6.40 13.42
C GLU A 223 -12.64 5.03 12.88
N ALA A 224 -12.02 4.98 11.68
CA ALA A 224 -11.56 3.74 11.08
C ALA A 224 -10.54 2.99 11.94
N ILE A 225 -9.69 3.72 12.67
CA ILE A 225 -8.69 3.13 13.57
C ILE A 225 -9.33 2.73 14.90
N GLU A 226 -10.18 3.57 15.49
CA GLU A 226 -10.86 3.30 16.75
C GLU A 226 -11.78 2.07 16.64
N THR A 227 -12.47 1.93 15.51
CA THR A 227 -13.43 0.86 15.24
C THR A 227 -12.83 -0.39 14.58
N MET A 228 -11.50 -0.47 14.44
CA MET A 228 -10.85 -1.67 13.88
C MET A 228 -11.32 -2.95 14.60
N PRO A 229 -11.92 -3.92 13.88
CA PRO A 229 -12.34 -5.20 14.47
C PRO A 229 -11.18 -5.98 15.07
N VAL A 230 -9.98 -5.86 14.49
CA VAL A 230 -8.75 -6.44 15.03
C VAL A 230 -7.69 -5.35 15.10
N LYS A 231 -7.22 -5.04 16.31
CA LYS A 231 -6.14 -4.08 16.53
C LYS A 231 -4.82 -4.67 16.04
N LYS A 232 -4.08 -3.90 15.26
CA LYS A 232 -2.78 -4.27 14.66
C LYS A 232 -1.80 -3.12 14.86
N PRO A 233 -0.49 -3.38 14.99
CA PRO A 233 0.51 -2.32 14.94
C PRO A 233 0.39 -1.52 13.64
N ILE A 234 0.37 -0.19 13.78
CA ILE A 234 0.31 0.76 12.67
C ILE A 234 1.57 1.61 12.69
N VAL A 235 2.29 1.62 11.56
CA VAL A 235 3.46 2.47 11.32
C VAL A 235 3.11 3.47 10.23
N ILE A 236 3.22 4.76 10.52
CA ILE A 236 2.94 5.82 9.54
C ILE A 236 4.18 6.68 9.35
N PHE A 237 4.63 6.83 8.11
CA PHE A 237 5.49 7.94 7.72
C PHE A 237 4.65 9.04 7.05
N LYS A 238 4.42 10.12 7.79
CA LYS A 238 3.72 11.32 7.32
C LYS A 238 4.74 12.36 6.85
N SER A 239 4.86 12.52 5.54
CA SER A 239 5.74 13.56 4.95
C SER A 239 5.11 14.94 5.03
N GLY A 240 5.89 16.00 4.75
CA GLY A 240 5.44 17.38 4.85
C GLY A 240 5.25 17.88 6.28
N SER A 241 6.12 17.46 7.20
CA SER A 241 6.07 17.82 8.63
C SER A 241 6.58 19.22 8.95
N THR A 242 7.32 19.84 8.03
CA THR A 242 7.81 21.23 8.14
C THR A 242 6.97 22.15 7.27
N GLU A 243 7.05 23.46 7.50
CA GLU A 243 6.38 24.46 6.65
C GLU A 243 6.77 24.30 5.17
N ALA A 244 8.08 24.20 4.89
CA ALA A 244 8.60 24.01 3.55
C ALA A 244 8.15 22.67 2.94
N GLY A 245 8.21 21.58 3.71
CA GLY A 245 7.77 20.26 3.25
C GLY A 245 6.27 20.19 3.00
N GLY A 246 5.47 20.81 3.86
CA GLY A 246 4.01 20.93 3.70
C GLY A 246 3.65 21.72 2.45
N ALA A 247 4.32 22.84 2.19
CA ALA A 247 4.13 23.61 0.96
C ALA A 247 4.49 22.82 -0.30
N ALA A 248 5.58 22.04 -0.27
CA ALA A 248 5.99 21.18 -1.38
C ALA A 248 4.96 20.06 -1.63
N ALA A 249 4.52 19.37 -0.58
CA ALA A 249 3.49 18.34 -0.67
C ALA A 249 2.15 18.90 -1.19
N SER A 250 1.78 20.10 -0.72
CA SER A 250 0.57 20.79 -1.16
C SER A 250 0.62 21.14 -2.65
N SER A 251 1.76 21.64 -3.13
CA SER A 251 1.96 21.99 -4.54
C SER A 251 1.94 20.77 -5.46
N HIS A 252 2.46 19.63 -4.98
CA HIS A 252 2.50 18.38 -5.74
C HIS A 252 1.15 17.66 -5.82
N THR A 253 0.33 17.75 -4.76
CA THR A 253 -0.95 17.02 -4.65
C THR A 253 -2.18 17.86 -4.95
N GLY A 254 -2.03 19.19 -5.05
CA GLY A 254 -3.13 20.14 -5.14
C GLY A 254 -4.06 20.07 -3.91
N SER A 255 -3.54 19.70 -2.73
CA SER A 255 -4.30 19.65 -1.48
C SER A 255 -3.72 20.60 -0.44
N LEU A 256 -4.53 21.12 0.48
CA LEU A 256 -4.04 22.02 1.53
C LEU A 256 -3.20 21.24 2.54
N ALA A 257 -2.05 21.79 2.94
CA ALA A 257 -1.22 21.19 3.99
C ALA A 257 -1.97 21.18 5.33
N GLY A 258 -2.19 19.98 5.89
CA GLY A 258 -2.76 19.82 7.24
C GLY A 258 -1.75 20.16 8.33
N SER A 259 -2.24 20.50 9.53
CA SER A 259 -1.36 20.80 10.68
C SER A 259 -0.61 19.55 11.16
N ASP A 260 0.71 19.60 11.08
CA ASP A 260 1.56 18.49 11.55
C ASP A 260 1.47 18.26 13.07
N ALA A 261 1.30 19.33 13.84
CA ALA A 261 1.11 19.26 15.29
C ALA A 261 -0.18 18.49 15.64
N VAL A 262 -1.26 18.71 14.87
CA VAL A 262 -2.53 17.97 15.05
C VAL A 262 -2.33 16.50 14.72
N ASN A 263 -1.67 16.17 13.60
CA ASN A 263 -1.36 14.78 13.24
C ASN A 263 -0.55 14.08 14.33
N SER A 264 0.46 14.75 14.91
CA SER A 264 1.27 14.22 16.01
C SER A 264 0.45 13.82 17.23
N VAL A 265 -0.49 14.70 17.63
CA VAL A 265 -1.35 14.44 18.79
C VAL A 265 -2.31 13.29 18.49
N ILE A 266 -2.91 13.26 17.30
CA ILE A 266 -3.83 12.19 16.89
C ILE A 266 -3.10 10.85 16.84
N PHE A 267 -1.95 10.76 16.17
CA PHE A 267 -1.17 9.53 16.05
C PHE A 267 -0.76 9.00 17.42
N LYS A 268 -0.35 9.89 18.34
CA LYS A 268 -0.05 9.50 19.73
C LYS A 268 -1.27 8.96 20.46
N LYS A 269 -2.44 9.60 20.34
CA LYS A 269 -3.68 9.14 20.98
C LYS A 269 -4.15 7.78 20.46
N LEU A 270 -3.93 7.52 19.17
CA LEU A 270 -4.33 6.28 18.50
C LEU A 270 -3.27 5.16 18.62
N ASN A 271 -2.19 5.38 19.39
CA ASN A 271 -1.09 4.44 19.55
C ASN A 271 -0.44 4.02 18.21
N ILE A 272 -0.29 4.98 17.31
CA ILE A 272 0.35 4.80 16.02
C ILE A 272 1.84 5.14 16.16
N TYR A 273 2.71 4.26 15.65
CA TYR A 273 4.12 4.57 15.52
C TYR A 273 4.33 5.52 14.34
N ARG A 274 4.64 6.78 14.63
CA ARG A 274 4.97 7.77 13.61
C ARG A 274 6.45 7.69 13.30
N ALA A 275 6.80 7.16 12.13
CA ALA A 275 8.17 7.13 11.67
C ALA A 275 8.64 8.53 11.23
N GLU A 276 9.88 8.87 11.56
CA GLU A 276 10.49 10.18 11.24
C GLU A 276 11.06 10.22 9.82
N ASN A 277 11.47 9.07 9.29
CA ASN A 277 12.01 8.90 7.95
C ASN A 277 11.82 7.43 7.48
N LEU A 278 12.29 7.11 6.27
CA LEU A 278 12.14 5.76 5.72
C LEU A 278 12.97 4.71 6.46
N GLU A 279 14.15 5.06 6.97
CA GLU A 279 14.99 4.13 7.74
C GLU A 279 14.31 3.73 9.05
N ASP A 280 13.76 4.70 9.80
CA ASP A 280 12.98 4.46 11.01
C ASP A 280 11.69 3.64 10.73
N MET A 281 11.02 3.91 9.61
CA MET A 281 9.88 3.11 9.16
C MET A 281 10.25 1.64 8.89
N PHE A 282 11.41 1.43 8.28
CA PHE A 282 11.95 0.12 7.94
C PHE A 282 12.44 -0.65 9.17
N ASP A 283 13.04 0.03 10.14
CA ASP A 283 13.38 -0.55 11.44
C ASP A 283 12.11 -0.99 12.18
N ALA A 284 11.08 -0.13 12.20
CA ALA A 284 9.78 -0.46 12.79
C ALA A 284 9.11 -1.67 12.11
N PHE A 285 9.17 -1.76 10.78
CA PHE A 285 8.68 -2.93 10.04
C PHE A 285 9.43 -4.20 10.40
N SER A 286 10.75 -4.14 10.44
CA SER A 286 11.60 -5.28 10.81
C SER A 286 11.22 -5.82 12.20
N MET A 287 10.90 -4.93 13.14
CA MET A 287 10.47 -5.31 14.48
C MET A 287 9.04 -5.87 14.51
N PHE A 288 8.06 -5.12 14.00
CA PHE A 288 6.66 -5.50 14.16
C PHE A 288 6.26 -6.72 13.32
N HIS A 289 6.92 -6.99 12.19
CA HIS A 289 6.57 -8.16 11.39
C HIS A 289 7.08 -9.47 12.01
N ALA A 290 8.20 -9.40 12.75
CA ALA A 290 8.92 -10.56 13.28
C ALA A 290 8.58 -10.87 14.74
N PHE A 291 8.21 -9.86 15.54
CA PHE A 291 8.03 -10.00 16.99
C PHE A 291 6.62 -9.60 17.44
N SER A 292 6.13 -10.29 18.47
CA SER A 292 4.92 -9.90 19.20
C SER A 292 5.22 -8.77 20.19
N SER A 293 4.16 -8.19 20.78
CA SER A 293 4.32 -7.25 21.89
C SER A 293 5.14 -7.85 23.04
N MET A 294 5.97 -7.02 23.66
CA MET A 294 6.69 -7.40 24.88
C MET A 294 5.80 -7.15 26.10
N ASP A 295 5.79 -8.09 27.05
CA ASP A 295 5.09 -7.94 28.33
C ASP A 295 5.83 -7.02 29.31
N LYS A 296 7.11 -6.71 29.02
CA LYS A 296 8.01 -5.95 29.88
C LYS A 296 8.73 -4.87 29.08
N ASP A 297 9.11 -3.82 29.79
CA ASP A 297 9.85 -2.66 29.30
C ASP A 297 11.37 -2.85 29.34
N LYS A 298 11.86 -4.11 29.31
CA LYS A 298 13.29 -4.40 29.37
C LYS A 298 13.74 -5.46 28.37
N ILE A 299 14.90 -5.22 27.77
CA ILE A 299 15.54 -6.12 26.80
C ILE A 299 16.83 -6.71 27.38
N GLY A 300 17.05 -8.01 27.15
CA GLY A 300 18.34 -8.66 27.44
C GLY A 300 19.30 -8.43 26.29
N ILE A 301 20.54 -8.02 26.60
CA ILE A 301 21.58 -7.74 25.59
C ILE A 301 22.62 -8.85 25.67
N ILE A 302 22.79 -9.60 24.58
CA ILE A 302 23.81 -10.65 24.43
C ILE A 302 24.73 -10.22 23.28
N THR A 303 26.04 -10.15 23.54
CA THR A 303 27.03 -9.66 22.57
C THR A 303 28.37 -10.35 22.79
N ASN A 304 29.15 -10.49 21.72
CA ASN A 304 30.53 -10.99 21.75
C ASN A 304 31.58 -9.88 21.95
N ALA A 305 31.17 -8.61 22.00
CA ALA A 305 32.06 -7.46 22.14
C ALA A 305 31.52 -6.45 23.16
N GLY A 306 32.36 -6.10 24.15
CA GLY A 306 31.98 -5.17 25.21
C GLY A 306 31.53 -3.80 24.71
N GLY A 307 32.22 -3.23 23.72
CA GLY A 307 31.84 -1.93 23.13
C GLY A 307 30.45 -1.92 22.51
N LEU A 308 30.07 -2.99 21.80
CA LEU A 308 28.72 -3.14 21.25
C LEU A 308 27.67 -3.24 22.37
N GLY A 309 28.00 -3.94 23.47
CA GLY A 309 27.13 -4.05 24.64
C GLY A 309 26.87 -2.70 25.31
N VAL A 310 27.90 -1.86 25.43
CA VAL A 310 27.76 -0.49 25.95
C VAL A 310 26.85 0.33 25.04
N MET A 311 27.10 0.33 23.72
CA MET A 311 26.27 1.07 22.75
C MET A 311 24.80 0.62 22.80
N SER A 312 24.54 -0.69 22.87
CA SER A 312 23.18 -1.22 22.98
C SER A 312 22.50 -0.84 24.30
N ALA A 313 23.24 -0.82 25.42
CA ALA A 313 22.70 -0.42 26.71
C ALA A 313 22.37 1.08 26.76
N ASP A 314 23.22 1.93 26.17
CA ASP A 314 22.98 3.37 26.04
C ASP A 314 21.78 3.65 25.12
N ALA A 315 21.67 2.94 23.99
CA ALA A 315 20.51 3.03 23.11
C ALA A 315 19.22 2.63 23.83
N ALA A 316 19.25 1.53 24.62
CA ALA A 316 18.11 1.12 25.43
C ALA A 316 17.75 2.18 26.48
N PHE A 317 18.73 2.80 27.14
CA PHE A 317 18.50 3.86 28.13
C PHE A 317 17.87 5.13 27.51
N ASN A 318 18.29 5.50 26.29
CA ASN A 318 17.77 6.68 25.59
C ASN A 318 16.40 6.45 24.95
N ALA A 319 15.98 5.20 24.76
CA ALA A 319 14.68 4.86 24.20
C ALA A 319 13.53 5.20 25.17
N LYS A 320 12.38 5.57 24.62
CA LYS A 320 11.17 5.81 25.42
C LYS A 320 10.56 4.47 25.82
N ASN A 321 10.52 4.20 27.12
CA ASN A 321 9.87 3.03 27.73
C ASN A 321 10.57 1.67 27.51
N ILE A 322 11.87 1.68 27.22
CA ILE A 322 12.70 0.46 27.19
C ILE A 322 13.91 0.67 28.10
N GLY A 323 14.45 -0.42 28.67
CA GLY A 323 15.71 -0.40 29.40
C GLY A 323 16.48 -1.73 29.28
N ALA A 324 17.74 -1.72 29.68
CA ALA A 324 18.52 -2.95 29.75
C ALA A 324 18.08 -3.82 30.94
N ALA A 325 17.81 -5.10 30.68
CA ALA A 325 17.44 -6.05 31.73
C ALA A 325 18.67 -6.49 32.53
N LYS A 326 18.54 -6.50 33.86
CA LYS A 326 19.44 -7.28 34.71
C LYS A 326 18.97 -8.73 34.71
N LEU A 327 19.79 -9.63 34.18
CA LEU A 327 19.50 -11.06 34.20
C LEU A 327 19.55 -11.61 35.63
N ALA A 328 18.75 -12.63 35.91
CA ALA A 328 18.77 -13.33 37.20
C ALA A 328 20.08 -14.13 37.35
N ASP A 329 20.57 -14.28 38.57
CA ASP A 329 21.83 -15.00 38.85
C ASP A 329 21.81 -16.43 38.31
N ALA A 330 20.67 -17.12 38.41
CA ALA A 330 20.49 -18.46 37.84
C ALA A 330 20.63 -18.50 36.31
N THR A 331 20.16 -17.45 35.60
CA THR A 331 20.32 -17.31 34.15
C THR A 331 21.78 -17.06 33.80
N ILE A 332 22.46 -16.18 34.55
CA ILE A 332 23.88 -15.89 34.36
C ILE A 332 24.73 -17.16 34.58
N GLN A 333 24.43 -17.93 35.63
CA GLN A 333 25.13 -19.18 35.90
C GLN A 333 24.95 -20.18 34.76
N ARG A 334 23.72 -20.37 34.27
CA ARG A 334 23.47 -21.26 33.13
C ARG A 334 24.25 -20.87 31.87
N ILE A 335 24.34 -19.58 31.55
CA ILE A 335 25.13 -19.10 30.41
C ILE A 335 26.62 -19.44 30.61
N ARG A 336 27.16 -19.31 31.83
CA ARG A 336 28.55 -19.68 32.13
C ARG A 336 28.82 -21.18 32.01
N ASP A 337 27.83 -22.02 32.28
CA ASP A 337 27.99 -23.47 32.22
C ASP A 337 27.97 -24.00 30.78
N GLU A 338 27.41 -23.24 29.82
CA GLU A 338 27.33 -23.59 28.39
C GLU A 338 28.48 -23.02 27.52
N VAL A 339 29.35 -22.17 28.09
CA VAL A 339 30.50 -21.51 27.41
C VAL A 339 31.82 -22.04 27.96
#